data_AF-A0AAW2P7N8-F1
#
_entry.id   AF-A0AAW2P7N8-F1
#
_cell.length_a   1.000
_cell.length_b   1.000
_cell.length_c   1.000
_cell.angle_alpha   90.00
_cell.angle_beta   90.00
_cell.angle_gamma   90.00
#
_symmetry.space_group_name_H-M   'P 1'
#
loop_
_entity.id
_entity.type
_entity.pdbx_description
1 polymer ?
#
loop_
_entity_poly.entity_id
_entity_poly.type
_entity_poly.pdbx_seq_one_letter_code
_entity_poly.pdbx_strand_id
1 'polypeptide(L)'
;MAEGTRVVELRKDVEGLKEQLRLSAKRSKKSIEELGGMIAAIVVVMTNNPHNNHNQGQSGKAGGESQGNRGHYAGANAYHIPTKCSQVEFLRFNGEDLRGWIYICEQFFDVDDTWFDAKVKLAIVHIEGNAL
;
A
#
# COMPACT_ATOMS: atom_id res chain seq x y z
N MET A 1 -37.93 18.43 -44.54
CA MET A 1 -38.34 18.21 -43.13
C MET A 1 -37.41 17.29 -42.32
N ALA A 2 -36.64 16.38 -42.93
CA ALA A 2 -35.84 15.38 -42.17
C ALA A 2 -34.70 15.95 -41.30
N GLU A 3 -34.18 17.14 -41.61
CA GLU A 3 -32.97 17.69 -40.98
C GLU A 3 -33.19 18.14 -39.52
N GLY A 4 -34.38 18.65 -39.20
CA GLY A 4 -34.75 19.03 -37.82
C GLY A 4 -34.79 17.84 -36.87
N THR A 5 -35.16 16.65 -37.35
CA THR A 5 -35.32 15.45 -36.52
C THR A 5 -33.98 14.94 -35.98
N ARG A 6 -32.94 14.86 -36.82
CA ARG A 6 -31.59 14.43 -36.40
C ARG A 6 -30.98 15.36 -35.35
N VAL A 7 -31.25 16.66 -35.45
CA VAL A 7 -30.76 17.65 -34.46
C VAL A 7 -31.47 17.50 -33.11
N VAL A 8 -32.72 17.02 -33.09
CA VAL A 8 -33.45 16.70 -31.84
C VAL A 8 -32.94 15.39 -31.22
N GLU A 9 -32.68 14.36 -32.02
CA GLU A 9 -32.07 13.10 -31.55
C GLU A 9 -30.69 13.34 -30.94
N LEU A 10 -29.80 14.05 -31.64
CA LEU A 10 -28.46 14.37 -31.11
C LEU A 10 -28.49 15.15 -29.79
N ARG A 11 -29.46 16.06 -29.59
CA ARG A 11 -29.65 16.72 -28.29
C ARG A 11 -30.08 15.73 -27.21
N LYS A 12 -31.01 14.83 -27.53
CA LYS A 12 -31.51 13.81 -26.60
C LYS A 12 -30.38 12.87 -26.16
N ASP A 13 -29.52 12.45 -27.08
CA ASP A 13 -28.39 11.57 -26.79
C ASP A 13 -27.32 12.28 -25.94
N VAL A 14 -27.03 13.55 -26.21
CA VAL A 14 -26.11 14.37 -25.39
C VAL A 14 -26.62 14.54 -23.96
N GLU A 15 -27.93 14.82 -23.77
CA GLU A 15 -28.49 14.88 -22.41
C GLU A 15 -28.53 13.50 -21.73
N GLY A 16 -28.77 12.43 -22.47
CA GLY A 16 -28.67 11.05 -21.97
C GLY A 16 -27.26 10.71 -21.45
N LEU A 17 -26.22 11.05 -22.22
CA LEU A 17 -24.82 10.87 -21.82
C LEU A 17 -24.43 11.71 -20.61
N LYS A 18 -24.91 12.97 -20.53
CA LYS A 18 -24.70 13.83 -19.36
C LYS A 18 -25.31 13.23 -18.08
N GLU A 19 -26.54 12.74 -18.14
CA GLU A 19 -27.17 12.14 -16.95
C GLU A 19 -26.51 10.80 -16.60
N GLN A 20 -26.11 9.98 -17.58
CA GLN A 20 -25.35 8.76 -17.31
C GLN A 20 -24.02 9.07 -16.59
N LEU A 21 -23.28 10.09 -17.04
CA LEU A 21 -22.05 10.54 -16.38
C LEU A 21 -22.33 11.06 -14.96
N ARG A 22 -23.41 11.83 -14.76
CA ARG A 22 -23.85 12.34 -13.45
C ARG A 22 -24.21 11.22 -12.48
N LEU A 23 -24.89 10.17 -12.96
CA LEU A 23 -25.23 8.97 -12.19
C LEU A 23 -23.98 8.15 -11.85
N SER A 24 -23.06 7.99 -12.80
CA SER A 24 -21.77 7.33 -12.57
C SER A 24 -20.96 8.05 -11.49
N ALA A 25 -20.80 9.37 -11.59
CA ALA A 25 -20.09 10.18 -10.60
C ALA A 25 -20.71 10.10 -9.19
N LYS A 26 -22.05 10.14 -9.08
CA LYS A 26 -22.76 9.92 -7.80
C LYS A 26 -22.46 8.54 -7.22
N ARG A 27 -22.44 7.49 -8.05
CA ARG A 27 -22.15 6.12 -7.62
C ARG A 27 -20.71 5.98 -7.12
N SER A 28 -19.74 6.50 -7.87
CA SER A 28 -18.33 6.51 -7.49
C SER A 28 -18.08 7.25 -6.18
N LYS A 29 -18.72 8.42 -6.00
CA LYS A 29 -18.62 9.17 -4.74
C LYS A 29 -19.14 8.35 -3.55
N LYS A 30 -20.30 7.71 -3.67
CA LYS A 30 -20.87 6.86 -2.62
C LYS A 30 -19.93 5.70 -2.25
N SER A 31 -19.34 5.02 -3.24
CA SER A 31 -18.37 3.94 -2.95
C SER A 31 -17.10 4.43 -2.26
N ILE A 32 -16.62 5.64 -2.56
CA ILE A 32 -15.46 6.23 -1.88
C ILE A 32 -15.80 6.55 -0.41
N GLU A 33 -16.98 7.11 -0.15
CA GLU A 33 -17.47 7.38 1.21
C GLU A 33 -17.64 6.08 2.02
N GLU A 34 -18.19 5.02 1.42
CA GLU A 34 -18.33 3.69 2.04
C GLU A 34 -16.96 3.04 2.36
N LEU A 35 -15.99 3.12 1.44
CA LEU A 35 -14.64 2.61 1.66
C LEU A 35 -13.91 3.39 2.77
N GLY A 36 -14.02 4.73 2.79
CA GLY A 36 -13.46 5.55 3.86
C GLY A 36 -14.03 5.21 5.23
N GLY A 37 -15.33 4.96 5.32
CA GLY A 37 -15.99 4.49 6.54
C GLY A 37 -15.49 3.12 7.01
N MET A 38 -15.25 2.17 6.09
CA MET A 38 -14.68 0.87 6.42
C MET A 38 -13.24 0.97 6.93
N ILE A 39 -12.39 1.80 6.29
CA ILE A 39 -11.01 2.03 6.73
C ILE A 39 -11.01 2.62 8.15
N ALA A 40 -11.83 3.64 8.42
CA ALA A 40 -11.93 4.25 9.74
C ALA A 40 -12.38 3.24 10.81
N ALA A 41 -13.35 2.37 10.50
CA ALA A 41 -13.80 1.33 11.41
C ALA A 41 -12.69 0.29 11.71
N ILE A 42 -11.91 -0.11 10.70
CA ILE A 42 -10.76 -1.02 10.87
C ILE A 42 -9.70 -0.38 11.78
N VAL A 43 -9.34 0.88 11.55
CA VAL A 43 -8.38 1.62 12.39
C VAL A 43 -8.82 1.66 13.85
N VAL A 44 -10.09 1.98 14.13
CA VAL A 44 -10.64 2.01 15.50
C VAL A 44 -10.61 0.63 16.18
N VAL A 45 -10.86 -0.44 15.44
CA VAL A 45 -10.74 -1.82 15.97
C VAL A 45 -9.28 -2.19 16.27
N MET A 46 -8.32 -1.67 15.50
CA MET A 46 -6.90 -1.90 15.72
C MET A 46 -6.36 -1.14 16.96
N THR A 47 -6.77 0.12 17.18
CA THR A 47 -6.26 0.93 18.31
C THR A 47 -6.79 0.50 19.68
N ASN A 48 -7.97 -0.13 19.73
CA ASN A 48 -8.69 -0.37 20.99
C ASN A 48 -8.47 -1.78 21.61
N ASN A 49 -7.43 -2.52 21.20
CA ASN A 49 -7.23 -3.92 21.61
C ASN A 49 -5.98 -4.10 22.51
N PRO A 50 -6.13 -4.11 23.86
CA PRO A 50 -5.00 -4.23 24.78
C PRO A 50 -4.49 -5.67 24.87
N HIS A 51 -3.45 -5.99 24.09
CA HIS A 51 -2.69 -7.23 24.29
C HIS A 51 -1.69 -7.08 25.45
N ASN A 52 -2.00 -7.70 26.58
CA ASN A 52 -1.14 -7.72 27.76
C ASN A 52 0.11 -8.58 27.51
N ASN A 53 1.30 -7.99 27.67
CA ASN A 53 2.57 -8.63 27.31
C ASN A 53 3.23 -9.27 28.54
N HIS A 54 3.33 -10.61 28.56
CA HIS A 54 4.15 -11.34 29.52
C HIS A 54 5.09 -12.29 28.78
N ASN A 55 6.34 -11.87 28.60
CA ASN A 55 7.39 -12.73 28.07
C ASN A 55 8.72 -12.47 28.81
N GLN A 56 8.95 -13.23 29.87
CA GLN A 56 10.21 -13.23 30.62
C GLN A 56 11.11 -14.34 30.07
N GLY A 57 12.14 -13.97 29.30
CA GLY A 57 13.01 -14.94 28.63
C GLY A 57 13.98 -15.67 29.58
N GLN A 58 14.43 -16.86 29.17
CA GLN A 58 15.63 -17.50 29.72
C GLN A 58 16.36 -18.35 28.66
N SER A 59 17.69 -18.44 28.82
CA SER A 59 18.66 -18.86 27.79
C SER A 59 19.06 -20.34 27.89
N GLY A 60 19.47 -20.99 26.78
CA GLY A 60 19.98 -22.38 26.82
C GLY A 60 20.70 -22.88 25.55
N LYS A 61 22.04 -22.95 25.62
CA LYS A 61 23.07 -23.40 24.65
C LYS A 61 22.77 -24.61 23.72
N ALA A 62 23.06 -24.44 22.42
CA ALA A 62 23.57 -25.44 21.43
C ALA A 62 24.05 -24.73 20.13
N GLY A 63 24.86 -25.26 19.21
CA GLY A 63 25.82 -26.40 19.29
C GLY A 63 25.86 -27.34 18.06
N GLY A 64 26.84 -27.20 17.12
CA GLY A 64 27.08 -28.19 16.03
C GLY A 64 27.72 -27.64 14.73
N GLU A 65 28.56 -28.46 14.08
CA GLU A 65 29.58 -28.16 13.06
C GLU A 65 29.12 -27.97 11.59
N SER A 66 30.07 -27.64 10.69
CA SER A 66 29.86 -27.21 9.29
C SER A 66 29.90 -28.32 8.23
N GLN A 67 29.03 -28.24 7.22
CA GLN A 67 29.32 -28.23 5.76
C GLN A 67 28.02 -28.49 4.96
N GLY A 68 27.77 -27.83 3.80
CA GLY A 68 26.60 -28.26 3.03
C GLY A 68 26.03 -27.54 1.81
N ASN A 69 26.57 -26.41 1.33
CA ASN A 69 26.37 -25.90 -0.05
C ASN A 69 24.95 -25.39 -0.49
N ARG A 70 24.98 -24.36 -1.36
CA ARG A 70 23.90 -23.77 -2.18
C ARG A 70 22.75 -23.01 -1.50
N GLY A 71 22.88 -21.69 -1.62
CA GLY A 71 21.80 -20.84 -2.14
C GLY A 71 20.74 -20.44 -1.12
N HIS A 72 20.94 -19.28 -0.51
CA HIS A 72 19.97 -18.18 -0.41
C HIS A 72 20.70 -17.01 0.26
N TYR A 73 20.92 -15.90 -0.46
CA TYR A 73 21.42 -14.65 0.12
C TYR A 73 20.31 -13.88 0.87
N ALA A 74 19.36 -14.62 1.45
CA ALA A 74 18.22 -14.12 2.21
C ALA A 74 18.67 -13.78 3.63
N GLY A 75 19.53 -12.76 3.73
CA GLY A 75 20.14 -12.29 4.98
C GLY A 75 20.31 -10.77 5.08
N ALA A 76 19.81 -10.01 4.10
CA ALA A 76 19.57 -8.58 4.28
C ALA A 76 18.25 -8.43 5.04
N ASN A 77 18.30 -7.82 6.22
CA ASN A 77 17.14 -7.66 7.11
C ASN A 77 16.07 -6.80 6.41
N ALA A 78 15.08 -7.45 5.79
CA ALA A 78 13.89 -6.77 5.33
C ALA A 78 13.15 -6.22 6.56
N TYR A 79 13.08 -4.90 6.66
CA TYR A 79 12.32 -4.24 7.73
C TYR A 79 10.85 -4.64 7.57
N HIS A 80 10.37 -5.42 8.53
CA HIS A 80 9.06 -6.08 8.49
C HIS A 80 8.16 -5.48 9.55
N ILE A 81 7.06 -4.88 9.10
CA ILE A 81 6.04 -4.33 9.98
C ILE A 81 4.92 -5.37 10.09
N PRO A 82 4.57 -5.84 11.30
CA PRO A 82 3.50 -6.81 11.48
C PRO A 82 2.11 -6.15 11.42
N THR A 83 1.72 -5.64 10.25
CA THR A 83 0.33 -5.26 9.93
C THR A 83 -0.54 -6.52 9.83
N LYS A 84 -1.61 -6.60 10.65
CA LYS A 84 -2.39 -7.83 10.87
C LYS A 84 -3.15 -8.38 9.65
N CYS A 85 -3.16 -7.67 8.52
CA CYS A 85 -3.63 -8.16 7.22
C CYS A 85 -2.64 -7.72 6.14
N SER A 86 -1.96 -8.69 5.53
CA SER A 86 -0.80 -8.50 4.63
C SER A 86 0.41 -7.82 5.30
N GLN A 87 1.51 -8.56 5.33
CA GLN A 87 2.86 -8.05 5.50
C GLN A 87 3.11 -6.97 4.44
N VAL A 88 3.31 -5.72 4.88
CA VAL A 88 3.79 -4.66 3.99
C VAL A 88 5.31 -4.76 3.96
N GLU A 89 5.84 -5.27 2.86
CA GLU A 89 7.28 -5.36 2.63
C GLU A 89 7.79 -4.05 2.00
N PHE A 90 8.92 -3.53 2.49
CA PHE A 90 9.52 -2.33 1.91
C PHE A 90 10.01 -2.62 0.49
N LEU A 91 9.47 -1.89 -0.49
CA LEU A 91 9.74 -2.11 -1.90
C LEU A 91 11.20 -1.81 -2.27
N ARG A 92 11.85 -2.78 -2.92
CA ARG A 92 13.20 -2.64 -3.47
C ARG A 92 13.20 -1.72 -4.69
N PHE A 93 14.21 -0.86 -4.82
CA PHE A 93 14.42 0.01 -5.98
C PHE A 93 15.42 -0.62 -6.95
N ASN A 94 15.00 -0.89 -8.19
CA ASN A 94 15.83 -1.46 -9.25
C ASN A 94 16.40 -0.40 -10.23
N GLY A 95 16.03 0.87 -10.07
CA GLY A 95 16.38 1.97 -10.98
C GLY A 95 15.24 2.44 -11.90
N GLU A 96 14.11 1.73 -11.94
CA GLU A 96 12.94 2.08 -12.75
C GLU A 96 11.90 2.84 -11.93
N ASP A 97 11.21 3.80 -12.56
CA ASP A 97 10.20 4.69 -11.96
C ASP A 97 10.50 5.19 -10.53
N LEU A 98 11.56 5.98 -10.40
CA LEU A 98 11.92 6.66 -9.15
C LEU A 98 10.75 7.44 -8.50
N ARG A 99 9.82 7.98 -9.30
CA ARG A 99 8.68 8.75 -8.77
C ARG A 99 7.62 7.84 -8.15
N GLY A 100 7.27 6.75 -8.82
CA GLY A 100 6.40 5.71 -8.27
C GLY A 100 7.00 5.09 -7.02
N TRP A 101 8.31 4.80 -7.02
CA TRP A 101 8.99 4.26 -5.85
C TRP A 101 8.97 5.21 -4.64
N ILE A 102 9.36 6.49 -4.82
CA ILE A 102 9.30 7.50 -3.73
C ILE A 102 7.88 7.63 -3.17
N TYR A 103 6.86 7.67 -4.05
CA TYR A 103 5.46 7.74 -3.61
C TYR A 103 5.11 6.57 -2.68
N ILE A 104 5.48 5.34 -3.04
CA ILE A 104 5.19 4.16 -2.22
C ILE A 104 6.02 4.17 -0.92
N CYS A 105 7.26 4.66 -0.93
CA CYS A 105 8.05 4.83 0.29
C CYS A 105 7.37 5.78 1.29
N GLU A 106 6.84 6.93 0.84
CA GLU A 106 6.12 7.83 1.75
C GLU A 106 4.83 7.18 2.30
N GLN A 107 4.07 6.45 1.48
CA GLN A 107 2.91 5.69 1.97
C GLN A 107 3.28 4.57 2.95
N PHE A 108 4.45 3.94 2.79
CA PHE A 108 4.97 3.00 3.78
C PHE A 108 5.29 3.71 5.11
N PHE A 109 6.05 4.81 5.04
CA PHE A 109 6.48 5.54 6.23
C PHE A 109 5.30 6.14 7.02
N ASP A 110 4.26 6.60 6.33
CA ASP A 110 3.04 7.14 6.94
C ASP A 110 2.16 6.04 7.59
N VAL A 111 2.32 4.77 7.21
CA VAL A 111 1.62 3.62 7.82
C VAL A 111 2.41 3.01 8.98
N ASP A 112 3.74 3.13 8.98
CA ASP A 112 4.65 2.66 10.04
C ASP A 112 4.86 3.69 11.17
N ASP A 113 4.42 4.94 10.99
CA ASP A 113 4.89 6.09 11.77
C ASP A 113 6.44 6.21 11.76
N THR A 114 7.10 5.91 10.63
CA THR A 114 8.58 5.93 10.52
C THR A 114 9.11 7.33 10.80
N TRP A 115 10.01 7.43 11.78
CA TRP A 115 10.61 8.70 12.21
C TRP A 115 11.42 9.34 11.08
N PHE A 116 11.39 10.68 10.98
CA PHE A 116 12.03 11.44 9.90
C PHE A 116 13.52 11.06 9.70
N ASP A 117 14.28 10.95 10.78
CA ASP A 117 15.71 10.59 10.77
C ASP A 117 16.00 9.12 10.40
N ALA A 118 14.95 8.29 10.33
CA ALA A 118 15.00 6.89 9.93
C ALA A 118 14.56 6.67 8.48
N LYS A 119 13.63 7.48 7.93
CA LYS A 119 13.10 7.36 6.55
C LYS A 119 14.21 7.15 5.51
N VAL A 120 15.22 8.04 5.49
CA VAL A 120 16.34 7.98 4.53
C VAL A 120 17.24 6.75 4.75
N LYS A 121 17.52 6.39 6.00
CA LYS A 121 18.35 5.22 6.34
C LYS A 121 17.69 3.92 5.91
N LEU A 122 16.37 3.85 6.10
CA LEU A 122 15.55 2.72 5.68
C LEU A 122 15.52 2.62 4.15
N ALA A 123 15.19 3.70 3.44
CA ALA A 123 15.15 3.72 1.97
C ALA A 123 16.46 3.26 1.30
N ILE A 124 17.63 3.69 1.81
CA ILE A 124 18.95 3.34 1.26
C ILE A 124 19.23 1.83 1.29
N VAL A 125 18.79 1.11 2.34
CA VAL A 125 19.01 -0.34 2.48
C VAL A 125 18.24 -1.16 1.43
N HIS A 126 17.23 -0.55 0.79
CA HIS A 126 16.38 -1.19 -0.20
C HIS A 126 16.68 -0.75 -1.66
N ILE A 127 17.80 -0.04 -1.90
CA ILE A 127 18.30 0.26 -3.25
C ILE A 127 19.12 -0.93 -3.76
N GLU A 128 18.90 -1.36 -5.00
CA GLU A 128 19.52 -2.58 -5.56
C GLU A 128 19.87 -2.49 -7.06
N GLY A 129 20.70 -3.43 -7.51
CA GLY A 129 21.05 -3.58 -8.92
C GLY A 129 21.82 -2.38 -9.46
N ASN A 130 21.39 -1.86 -10.61
CA ASN A 130 22.03 -0.71 -11.27
C ASN A 130 21.70 0.64 -10.61
N ALA A 131 20.90 0.66 -9.55
CA ALA A 131 20.55 1.87 -8.81
C ALA A 131 21.44 2.15 -7.59
N LEU A 132 22.29 1.17 -7.22
CA LEU A 132 23.25 1.26 -6.11
C LEU A 132 24.62 1.79 -6.60
#